data_AF-A0A7S2I761-F1
#
_entry.id   AF-A0A7S2I761-F1
#
_cell.length_a   1.000
_cell.length_b   1.000
_cell.length_c   1.000
_cell.angle_alpha   90.00
_cell.angle_beta   90.00
_cell.angle_gamma   90.00
#
_symmetry.space_group_name_H-M   'P 1'
#
loop_
_entity.id
_entity.type
_entity.pdbx_description
1 polymer ?
#
loop_
_entity_poly.entity_id
_entity_poly.type
_entity_poly.pdbx_seq_one_letter_code
_entity_poly.pdbx_strand_id
1 'polypeptide(L)'
;AVLAEGSGIPGITRQLPTAPFPPPSQGLKKAMAPKRAAASPKRVAKAAKVVDPVAACLSEIGAGLGEVSSLPAAARDMLRSMLPHWGTETKSARHEFQLELGRQLIELFRSEEALRQQGVEAVEAEIASLKSEEASAAEKLEAAKGVAGAASEKRAAANAAYV
;
A
#
# COMPACT_ATOMS: atom_id res chain seq x y z
N ALA A 1 -34.35 35.47 -59.92
CA ALA A 1 -35.03 34.72 -61.00
C ALA A 1 -34.28 33.41 -61.21
N VAL A 2 -35.03 32.29 -61.23
CA VAL A 2 -34.68 30.93 -61.73
C VAL A 2 -33.64 30.17 -60.86
N LEU A 3 -34.03 29.25 -59.96
CA LEU A 3 -34.62 27.89 -60.08
C LEU A 3 -33.60 26.78 -60.37
N ALA A 4 -33.58 25.77 -59.48
CA ALA A 4 -33.41 24.32 -59.71
C ALA A 4 -33.02 23.68 -58.35
N GLU A 5 -33.91 23.13 -57.52
CA GLU A 5 -34.64 21.86 -57.63
C GLU A 5 -33.79 20.64 -58.04
N GLY A 6 -33.77 19.65 -57.14
CA GLY A 6 -34.04 18.26 -57.52
C GLY A 6 -32.86 17.30 -57.67
N SER A 7 -32.58 16.51 -56.63
CA SER A 7 -32.09 15.11 -56.71
C SER A 7 -32.02 14.58 -55.27
N GLY A 8 -32.97 13.80 -54.74
CA GLY A 8 -33.42 12.52 -55.29
C GLY A 8 -32.60 11.40 -54.63
N ILE A 9 -32.90 11.06 -53.37
CA ILE A 9 -32.29 9.90 -52.68
C ILE A 9 -33.20 8.69 -52.94
N PRO A 10 -32.77 7.68 -53.72
CA PRO A 10 -33.55 6.48 -53.94
C PRO A 10 -33.39 5.47 -52.78
N GLY A 11 -34.54 5.07 -52.23
CA GLY A 11 -34.87 3.69 -51.84
C GLY A 11 -33.87 2.91 -50.99
N ILE A 12 -34.10 2.88 -49.67
CA ILE A 12 -33.64 1.80 -48.80
C ILE A 12 -34.88 1.16 -48.16
N THR A 13 -35.53 0.25 -48.88
CA THR A 13 -36.47 -0.71 -48.28
C THR A 13 -35.66 -1.84 -47.63
N ARG A 14 -35.35 -1.70 -46.34
CA ARG A 14 -34.86 -2.81 -45.51
C ARG A 14 -35.99 -3.82 -45.32
N GLN A 15 -36.03 -4.87 -46.16
CA GLN A 15 -36.77 -6.08 -45.85
C GLN A 15 -36.02 -6.83 -44.72
N LEU A 16 -36.67 -6.97 -43.56
CA LEU A 16 -36.24 -7.85 -42.48
C LEU A 16 -36.73 -9.28 -42.79
N PRO A 17 -35.87 -10.30 -42.83
CA PRO A 17 -36.31 -11.68 -42.93
C PRO A 17 -36.86 -12.17 -41.58
N THR A 18 -38.18 -12.36 -41.51
CA THR A 18 -38.90 -13.01 -40.42
C THR A 18 -38.60 -14.52 -40.45
N ALA A 19 -37.85 -15.02 -39.48
CA ALA A 19 -37.71 -16.46 -39.25
C ALA A 19 -38.99 -17.01 -38.58
N PRO A 20 -39.53 -18.16 -39.01
CA PRO A 20 -40.73 -18.73 -38.42
C PRO A 20 -40.43 -19.40 -37.07
N PHE A 21 -41.14 -18.98 -36.02
CA PHE A 21 -41.20 -19.65 -34.73
C PHE A 21 -41.77 -21.08 -34.88
N PRO A 22 -41.16 -22.12 -34.32
CA PRO A 22 -41.81 -23.41 -34.16
C PRO A 22 -42.81 -23.39 -32.97
N PRO A 23 -43.97 -24.07 -33.09
CA PRO A 23 -45.02 -24.08 -32.06
C PRO A 23 -44.66 -24.94 -30.83
N PRO A 24 -45.32 -24.72 -29.67
CA PRO A 24 -45.05 -25.43 -28.43
C PRO A 24 -45.67 -26.85 -28.45
N SER A 25 -44.86 -27.90 -28.35
CA SER A 25 -45.39 -29.26 -28.16
C SER A 25 -45.79 -29.50 -26.71
N GLN A 26 -47.07 -29.80 -26.49
CA GLN A 26 -47.67 -30.19 -25.23
C GLN A 26 -47.42 -31.68 -24.90
N GLY A 27 -47.19 -31.98 -23.60
CA GLY A 27 -47.51 -33.24 -22.91
C GLY A 27 -46.61 -34.44 -23.20
N LEU A 28 -45.97 -35.12 -22.25
CA LEU A 28 -46.50 -36.07 -21.24
C LEU A 28 -45.24 -36.90 -20.85
N LYS A 29 -44.81 -37.23 -19.63
CA LYS A 29 -45.46 -37.76 -18.42
C LYS A 29 -44.47 -37.62 -17.25
N LYS A 30 -45.00 -37.34 -16.05
CA LYS A 30 -44.33 -37.53 -14.77
C LYS A 30 -43.99 -39.00 -14.57
N ALA A 31 -42.74 -39.32 -14.27
CA ALA A 31 -42.36 -40.57 -13.60
C ALA A 31 -41.78 -40.21 -12.24
N MET A 32 -42.46 -40.63 -11.18
CA MET A 32 -42.03 -40.48 -9.80
C MET A 32 -41.18 -41.67 -9.35
N ALA A 33 -40.22 -41.35 -8.47
CA ALA A 33 -39.52 -42.17 -7.47
C ALA A 33 -38.19 -42.86 -7.87
N PRO A 34 -37.26 -43.12 -6.91
CA PRO A 34 -37.28 -42.83 -5.47
C PRO A 34 -36.11 -41.95 -4.95
N LYS A 35 -36.39 -41.31 -3.82
CA LYS A 35 -35.51 -40.56 -2.92
C LYS A 35 -34.51 -41.52 -2.24
N ARG A 36 -33.20 -41.36 -2.47
CA ARG A 36 -32.09 -41.71 -1.53
C ARG A 36 -30.71 -41.46 -2.16
N ALA A 37 -30.08 -40.36 -1.75
CA ALA A 37 -28.71 -40.31 -1.25
C ALA A 37 -28.44 -38.86 -0.85
N ALA A 38 -28.09 -38.65 0.41
CA ALA A 38 -27.61 -37.36 0.88
C ALA A 38 -26.37 -36.99 0.05
N ALA A 39 -26.51 -35.97 -0.80
CA ALA A 39 -25.36 -35.34 -1.39
C ALA A 39 -24.58 -34.68 -0.25
N SER A 40 -23.52 -35.34 0.20
CA SER A 40 -22.50 -34.74 1.04
C SER A 40 -22.18 -33.35 0.45
N PRO A 41 -22.22 -32.26 1.24
CA PRO A 41 -21.88 -30.96 0.71
C PRO A 41 -20.45 -31.05 0.20
N LYS A 42 -20.31 -31.08 -1.13
CA LYS A 42 -19.02 -30.98 -1.82
C LYS A 42 -18.46 -29.65 -1.35
N ARG A 43 -17.57 -29.68 -0.36
CA ARG A 43 -16.82 -28.51 0.07
C ARG A 43 -16.14 -28.00 -1.19
N VAL A 44 -16.70 -26.95 -1.77
CA VAL A 44 -16.01 -26.15 -2.77
C VAL A 44 -14.79 -25.65 -2.02
N ALA A 45 -13.64 -26.27 -2.26
CA ALA A 45 -12.38 -25.76 -1.80
C ALA A 45 -12.37 -24.31 -2.27
N LYS A 46 -12.38 -23.35 -1.33
CA LYS A 46 -12.25 -21.94 -1.66
C LYS A 46 -10.95 -21.86 -2.46
N ALA A 47 -11.08 -21.66 -3.77
CA ALA A 47 -9.93 -21.44 -4.62
C ALA A 47 -9.12 -20.34 -3.94
N ALA A 48 -7.86 -20.62 -3.63
CA ALA A 48 -6.97 -19.61 -3.07
C ALA A 48 -7.09 -18.39 -3.97
N LYS A 49 -7.47 -17.24 -3.40
CA LYS A 49 -7.56 -15.99 -4.14
C LYS A 49 -6.16 -15.74 -4.66
N VAL A 50 -5.93 -16.02 -5.94
CA VAL A 50 -4.68 -15.67 -6.61
C VAL A 50 -4.68 -14.15 -6.64
N VAL A 51 -4.00 -13.55 -5.67
CA VAL A 51 -3.77 -12.13 -5.66
C VAL A 51 -2.76 -11.88 -6.78
N ASP A 52 -3.15 -11.06 -7.76
CA ASP A 52 -2.25 -10.61 -8.79
C ASP A 52 -1.05 -9.92 -8.10
N PRO A 53 0.19 -10.42 -8.27
CA PRO A 53 1.37 -9.82 -7.65
C PRO A 53 1.53 -8.35 -8.02
N VAL A 54 1.06 -7.93 -9.20
CA VAL A 54 1.11 -6.52 -9.61
C VAL A 54 0.13 -5.68 -8.79
N ALA A 55 -1.07 -6.18 -8.53
CA ALA A 55 -2.05 -5.49 -7.69
C ALA A 55 -1.59 -5.37 -6.23
N ALA A 56 -0.89 -6.39 -5.71
CA ALA A 56 -0.27 -6.33 -4.38
C ALA A 56 0.80 -5.22 -4.30
N CYS A 57 1.75 -5.19 -5.26
CA CYS A 57 2.76 -4.12 -5.33
C CYS A 57 2.14 -2.72 -5.43
N LEU A 58 1.11 -2.54 -6.26
CA LEU A 58 0.45 -1.23 -6.42
C LEU A 58 -0.27 -0.79 -5.14
N SER A 59 -0.83 -1.73 -4.37
CA SER A 59 -1.42 -1.45 -3.06
C SER A 59 -0.37 -0.99 -2.05
N GLU A 60 0.81 -1.60 -2.04
CA GLU A 60 1.93 -1.21 -1.17
C GLU A 60 2.45 0.18 -1.54
N ILE A 61 2.64 0.47 -2.83
CA ILE A 61 3.02 1.80 -3.31
C ILE A 61 1.97 2.85 -2.91
N GLY A 62 0.68 2.51 -3.03
CA GLY A 62 -0.42 3.37 -2.62
C GLY A 62 -0.44 3.64 -1.10
N ALA A 63 -0.05 2.67 -0.28
CA ALA A 63 0.14 2.87 1.16
C ALA A 63 1.34 3.79 1.43
N GLY A 64 2.49 3.51 0.82
CA GLY A 64 3.72 4.29 0.95
C GLY A 64 3.57 5.76 0.55
N LEU A 65 2.75 6.06 -0.47
CA LEU A 65 2.44 7.44 -0.85
C LEU A 65 1.86 8.26 0.31
N GLY A 66 1.12 7.63 1.22
CA GLY A 66 0.56 8.31 2.40
C GLY A 66 1.62 8.79 3.39
N GLU A 67 2.81 8.20 3.36
CA GLU A 67 3.92 8.53 4.26
C GLU A 67 4.87 9.58 3.66
N VAL A 68 4.83 9.77 2.34
CA VAL A 68 5.64 10.79 1.66
C VAL A 68 5.14 12.17 2.08
N SER A 69 5.93 12.90 2.85
CA SER A 69 5.54 14.20 3.40
C SER A 69 5.86 15.36 2.46
N SER A 70 6.79 15.16 1.53
CA SER A 70 7.17 16.14 0.51
C SER A 70 6.09 16.43 -0.54
N LEU A 71 5.09 15.55 -0.70
CA LEU A 71 3.99 15.76 -1.65
C LEU A 71 2.77 16.40 -0.99
N PRO A 72 2.14 17.41 -1.64
CA PRO A 72 0.84 17.93 -1.22
C PRO A 72 -0.22 16.82 -1.13
N ALA A 73 -1.12 16.90 -0.15
CA ALA A 73 -2.18 15.90 0.06
C ALA A 73 -3.00 15.63 -1.22
N ALA A 74 -3.39 16.69 -1.93
CA ALA A 74 -4.14 16.56 -3.19
C ALA A 74 -3.37 15.77 -4.27
N ALA A 75 -2.05 15.93 -4.34
CA ALA A 75 -1.21 15.18 -5.29
C ALA A 75 -1.11 13.70 -4.89
N ARG A 76 -1.00 13.41 -3.59
CA ARG A 76 -0.99 12.03 -3.07
C ARG A 76 -2.31 11.31 -3.32
N ASP A 77 -3.43 11.98 -3.11
CA ASP A 77 -4.76 11.43 -3.35
C ASP A 77 -5.00 11.17 -4.84
N MET A 78 -4.58 12.10 -5.70
CA MET A 78 -4.61 11.91 -7.15
C MET A 78 -3.78 10.67 -7.55
N LEU A 79 -2.53 10.57 -7.11
CA LEU A 79 -1.65 9.45 -7.44
C LEU A 79 -2.21 8.11 -6.91
N ARG A 80 -2.75 8.10 -5.68
CA ARG A 80 -3.39 6.93 -5.08
C ARG A 80 -4.63 6.49 -5.86
N SER A 81 -5.40 7.43 -6.42
CA SER A 81 -6.55 7.12 -7.27
C SER A 81 -6.16 6.58 -8.65
N MET A 82 -4.99 6.97 -9.18
CA MET A 82 -4.50 6.52 -10.49
C MET A 82 -3.81 5.16 -10.45
N LEU A 83 -3.11 4.83 -9.35
CA LEU A 83 -2.33 3.60 -9.20
C LEU A 83 -3.08 2.30 -9.54
N PRO A 84 -4.35 2.09 -9.14
CA PRO A 84 -5.11 0.88 -9.49
C PRO A 84 -5.26 0.67 -11.00
N HIS A 85 -5.25 1.74 -11.78
CA HIS A 85 -5.42 1.70 -13.24
C HIS A 85 -4.10 1.43 -14.00
N TRP A 86 -2.94 1.52 -13.33
CA TRP A 86 -1.64 1.20 -13.96
C TRP A 86 -1.37 -0.30 -14.08
N GLY A 87 -2.06 -1.11 -13.28
CA GLY A 87 -1.92 -2.56 -13.27
C GLY A 87 -2.82 -3.29 -14.26
N THR A 88 -3.84 -2.61 -14.81
CA THR A 88 -4.88 -3.25 -15.64
C THR A 88 -4.45 -3.50 -17.08
N GLU A 89 -3.44 -2.79 -17.56
CA GLU A 89 -2.88 -2.96 -18.91
C GLU A 89 -1.65 -3.88 -18.87
N THR A 90 -1.51 -4.75 -19.88
CA THR A 90 -0.30 -5.57 -20.07
C THR A 90 0.92 -4.66 -20.20
N LYS A 91 2.10 -5.09 -19.71
CA LYS A 91 3.32 -4.24 -19.68
C LYS A 91 3.67 -3.60 -21.04
N SER A 92 3.34 -4.26 -22.14
CA SER A 92 3.54 -3.78 -23.52
C SER A 92 2.51 -2.76 -24.00
N ALA A 93 1.40 -2.59 -23.29
CA ALA A 93 0.33 -1.65 -23.60
C ALA A 93 0.39 -0.37 -22.73
N ARG A 94 1.30 -0.31 -21.74
CA ARG A 94 1.46 0.88 -20.89
C ARG A 94 2.00 2.05 -21.70
N HIS A 95 1.32 3.19 -21.59
CA HIS A 95 1.77 4.43 -22.21
C HIS A 95 3.11 4.90 -21.62
N GLU A 96 3.99 5.50 -22.43
CA GLU A 96 5.30 6.00 -21.98
C GLU A 96 5.20 6.92 -20.76
N PHE A 97 4.15 7.74 -20.71
CA PHE A 97 3.84 8.59 -19.56
C PHE A 97 3.67 7.81 -18.24
N GLN A 98 3.03 6.64 -18.25
CA GLN A 98 2.87 5.81 -17.05
C GLN A 98 4.21 5.24 -16.58
N LEU A 99 5.09 4.90 -17.52
CA LEU A 99 6.44 4.41 -17.21
C LEU A 99 7.28 5.52 -16.60
N GLU A 100 7.22 6.73 -17.17
CA GLU A 100 7.96 7.88 -16.67
C GLU A 100 7.46 8.33 -15.30
N LEU A 101 6.14 8.40 -15.08
CA LEU A 101 5.59 8.72 -13.76
C LEU A 101 5.96 7.64 -12.72
N GLY A 102 6.03 6.37 -13.13
CA GLY A 102 6.54 5.29 -12.30
C GLY A 102 8.01 5.49 -11.88
N ARG A 103 8.87 5.94 -12.81
CA ARG A 103 10.28 6.26 -12.48
C ARG A 103 10.37 7.40 -11.48
N GLN A 104 9.63 8.48 -11.71
CA GLN A 104 9.61 9.63 -10.80
C GLN A 104 9.13 9.25 -9.40
N LEU A 105 8.12 8.37 -9.30
CA LEU A 105 7.68 7.84 -8.01
C LEU A 105 8.77 7.03 -7.30
N ILE A 106 9.52 6.20 -8.04
CA ILE A 106 10.64 5.43 -7.46
C ILE A 106 11.73 6.36 -6.95
N GLU A 107 12.09 7.39 -7.71
CA GLU A 107 13.07 8.40 -7.28
C GLU A 107 12.60 9.15 -6.04
N LEU A 108 11.32 9.53 -5.99
CA LEU A 108 10.71 10.16 -4.85
C LEU A 108 10.80 9.28 -3.60
N PHE A 109 10.43 8.00 -3.70
CA PHE A 109 10.54 7.07 -2.57
C PHE A 109 11.97 6.88 -2.10
N ARG A 110 12.94 6.78 -3.02
CA ARG A 110 14.37 6.72 -2.66
C ARG A 110 14.85 7.97 -1.95
N SER A 111 14.38 9.15 -2.37
CA SER A 111 14.75 10.41 -1.73
C SER A 111 14.18 10.52 -0.31
N GLU A 112 12.94 10.10 -0.10
CA GLU A 112 12.30 10.07 1.23
C GLU A 112 12.96 9.03 2.14
N GLU A 113 13.30 7.85 1.60
CA GLU A 113 14.04 6.82 2.33
C GLU A 113 15.40 7.35 2.80
N ALA A 114 16.15 8.02 1.92
CA ALA A 114 17.42 8.64 2.27
C ALA A 114 17.29 9.72 3.36
N LEU A 115 16.25 10.56 3.29
CA LEU A 115 15.96 11.57 4.32
C LEU A 115 15.64 10.94 5.67
N ARG A 116 14.82 9.87 5.69
CA ARG A 116 14.52 9.14 6.93
C ARG A 116 15.75 8.46 7.50
N GLN A 117 16.56 7.86 6.65
CA GLN A 117 17.80 7.21 7.06
C GLN A 117 18.78 8.21 7.70
N GLN A 118 18.92 9.40 7.12
CA GLN A 118 19.70 10.49 7.73
C GLN A 118 19.16 10.90 9.11
N GLY A 119 17.83 10.95 9.25
CA GLY A 119 17.19 11.22 10.54
C GLY A 119 17.49 10.15 11.60
N VAL A 120 17.46 8.87 11.21
CA VAL A 120 17.82 7.75 12.09
C VAL A 120 19.29 7.85 12.50
N GLU A 121 20.19 8.08 11.54
CA GLU A 121 21.63 8.22 11.80
C GLU A 121 21.92 9.39 12.77
N ALA A 122 21.22 10.51 12.62
CA ALA A 122 21.35 11.65 13.54
C ALA A 122 20.91 11.30 14.97
N VAL A 123 19.78 10.60 15.12
CA VAL A 123 19.28 10.15 16.43
C VAL A 123 20.22 9.11 17.05
N GLU A 124 20.74 8.17 16.25
CA GLU A 124 21.72 7.18 16.71
C GLU A 124 23.01 7.85 17.21
N ALA A 125 23.48 8.88 16.51
CA ALA A 125 24.63 9.68 16.94
C ALA A 125 24.35 10.42 18.25
N GLU A 126 23.15 10.99 18.41
CA GLU A 126 22.74 11.65 19.66
C GLU A 126 22.66 10.65 20.83
N ILE A 127 22.09 9.47 20.62
CA ILE A 127 22.05 8.39 21.62
C ILE A 127 23.47 7.97 22.02
N ALA A 128 24.39 7.85 21.06
CA ALA A 128 25.78 7.51 21.35
C ALA A 128 26.46 8.60 22.20
N SER A 129 26.21 9.89 21.88
CA SER A 129 26.70 11.02 22.68
C SER A 129 26.16 10.98 24.11
N LEU A 130 24.84 10.82 24.27
CA LEU A 130 24.20 10.76 25.59
C LEU A 130 24.72 9.58 26.44
N LYS A 131 24.94 8.42 25.83
CA LYS A 131 25.55 7.27 26.53
C LYS A 131 26.97 7.56 27.00
N SER A 132 27.76 8.29 26.21
CA SER A 132 29.09 8.72 26.61
C SER A 132 29.06 9.73 27.76
N GLU A 133 28.11 10.66 27.74
CA GLU A 133 27.90 11.63 28.82
C GLU A 133 27.43 10.94 30.10
N GLU A 134 26.52 9.98 30.01
CA GLU A 134 26.05 9.16 31.13
C GLU A 134 27.21 8.39 31.77
N ALA A 135 28.07 7.74 30.96
CA ALA A 135 29.26 7.05 31.46
C ALA A 135 30.21 8.02 32.18
N SER A 136 30.49 9.18 31.59
CA SER A 136 31.33 10.21 32.21
C SER A 136 30.73 10.76 33.52
N ALA A 137 29.41 10.96 33.55
CA ALA A 137 28.70 11.41 34.74
C ALA A 137 28.74 10.36 35.86
N ALA A 138 28.58 9.08 35.52
CA ALA A 138 28.69 7.96 36.46
C ALA A 138 30.09 7.89 37.08
N GLU A 139 31.15 8.00 36.29
CA GLU A 139 32.54 8.04 36.79
C GLU A 139 32.78 9.21 37.75
N LYS A 140 32.31 10.41 37.39
CA LYS A 140 32.42 11.60 38.26
C LYS A 140 31.66 11.42 39.57
N LEU A 141 30.49 10.79 39.52
CA LEU A 141 29.65 10.52 40.68
C LEU A 141 30.33 9.54 41.63
N GLU A 142 30.90 8.45 41.12
CA GLU A 142 31.65 7.48 41.93
C GLU A 142 32.92 8.10 42.53
N ALA A 143 33.65 8.93 41.76
CA ALA A 143 34.79 9.68 42.29
C ALA A 143 34.38 10.63 43.42
N ALA A 144 33.27 11.36 43.25
CA ALA A 144 32.74 12.27 44.27
C ALA A 144 32.29 11.53 45.54
N LYS A 145 31.63 10.37 45.40
CA LYS A 145 31.28 9.50 46.53
C LYS A 145 32.52 9.02 47.28
N GLY A 146 33.57 8.61 46.57
CA GLY A 146 34.84 8.21 47.19
C GLY A 146 35.48 9.34 48.02
N VAL A 147 35.51 10.56 47.47
CA VAL A 147 36.02 11.74 48.20
C VAL A 147 35.17 12.07 49.42
N ALA A 148 33.84 12.03 49.30
CA ALA A 148 32.93 12.28 50.40
C ALA A 148 33.07 11.24 51.52
N GLY A 149 33.21 9.95 51.17
CA GLY A 149 33.46 8.86 52.11
C GLY A 149 34.77 9.08 52.88
N ALA A 150 35.87 9.34 52.17
CA ALA A 150 37.17 9.60 52.79
C ALA A 150 37.16 10.85 53.71
N ALA A 151 36.43 11.91 53.31
CA ALA A 151 36.28 13.10 54.14
C ALA A 151 35.46 12.82 55.42
N SER A 152 34.42 11.98 55.32
CA SER A 152 33.62 11.53 56.47
C SER A 152 34.45 10.71 57.45
N GLU A 153 35.23 9.75 56.96
CA GLU A 153 36.11 8.92 57.80
C GLU A 153 37.18 9.75 58.50
N LYS A 154 37.80 10.71 57.80
CA LYS A 154 38.77 11.63 58.42
C LYS A 154 38.14 12.47 59.53
N ARG A 155 36.91 12.97 59.32
CA ARG A 155 36.15 13.70 60.35
C ARG A 155 35.80 12.81 61.54
N ALA A 156 35.35 11.59 61.29
CA ALA A 156 35.04 10.62 62.35
C ALA A 156 36.28 10.27 63.18
N ALA A 157 37.42 10.01 62.53
CA ALA A 157 38.69 9.74 63.20
C ALA A 157 39.20 10.94 64.02
N ALA A 158 39.09 12.16 63.47
CA ALA A 158 39.47 13.38 64.19
C ALA A 158 38.59 13.61 65.44
N ASN A 159 37.29 13.37 65.33
CA ASN A 159 36.38 13.49 66.48
C ASN A 159 36.66 12.42 67.56
N ALA A 160 36.94 11.18 67.15
CA ALA A 160 37.27 10.10 68.08
C ALA A 160 38.59 10.34 68.85
N ALA A 161 39.54 11.07 68.26
CA ALA A 161 40.80 11.41 68.92
C ALA A 161 40.69 12.57 69.93
N TYR A 162 39.57 13.29 69.95
CA TYR A 162 39.34 14.45 70.84
C TYR A 162 38.52 14.10 72.10
N VAL A 163 37.98 12.88 72.17
CA VAL A 163 37.25 12.32 73.32
C VAL A 163 38.18 11.45 74.14
#